data_AF-A0A836UH92-F1
#
_entry.id   AF-A0A836UH92-F1
#
_cell.length_a   1.000
_cell.length_b   1.000
_cell.length_c   1.000
_cell.angle_alpha   90.00
_cell.angle_beta   90.00
_cell.angle_gamma   90.00
#
_symmetry.space_group_name_H-M   'P 1'
#
loop_
_entity.id
_entity.type
_entity.pdbx_description
1 polymer ?
#
loop_
_entity_poly.entity_id
_entity_poly.type
_entity_poly.pdbx_seq_one_letter_code
_entity_poly.pdbx_strand_id
1 'polypeptide(L)'
;MSIFFLIKRGRVSSLEMSNHNERSLPLFITVIWMSLGFYMLNSVLFYATILKAELIGAILIILIAAIISKFWKISLHLLGIGGVVGVFIALQIIQGGVLYLLLLFILFSGILGVARIDQKAHNHAQVYVGFLLGVCIELATLLIY
;
A
#
# COMPACT_ATOMS: atom_id res chain seq x y z
N MET A 1 -1.11 8.73 14.95
CA MET A 1 -1.84 9.81 15.66
C MET A 1 -3.29 10.00 15.18
N SER A 2 -3.57 10.00 13.87
CA SER A 2 -4.92 10.16 13.31
C SER A 2 -5.93 9.07 13.74
N ILE A 3 -5.52 7.80 13.75
CA ILE A 3 -6.41 6.69 14.15
C ILE A 3 -6.81 6.77 15.62
N PHE A 4 -5.87 7.08 16.53
CA PHE A 4 -6.17 7.29 17.96
C PHE A 4 -7.17 8.42 18.18
N PHE A 5 -7.08 9.50 17.40
CA PHE A 5 -8.05 10.59 17.44
C PHE A 5 -9.44 10.15 16.97
N LEU A 6 -9.52 9.33 15.92
CA LEU A 6 -10.78 8.77 15.41
C LEU A 6 -11.43 7.79 16.41
N ILE A 7 -10.62 7.00 17.11
CA ILE A 7 -11.08 6.12 18.20
C ILE A 7 -11.67 6.98 19.33
N LYS A 8 -10.96 8.03 19.78
CA LYS A 8 -11.48 8.97 20.80
C LYS A 8 -12.79 9.65 20.39
N ARG A 9 -13.02 9.85 19.09
CA ARG A 9 -14.26 10.42 18.54
C ARG A 9 -15.35 9.38 18.24
N GLY A 10 -15.14 8.10 18.58
CA GLY A 10 -16.10 7.01 18.36
C GLY A 10 -16.35 6.67 16.88
N ARG A 11 -15.47 7.11 15.96
CA ARG A 11 -15.60 6.85 14.52
C ARG A 11 -14.95 5.52 14.09
N VAL A 12 -14.10 4.97 14.95
CA VAL A 12 -13.40 3.69 14.76
C VAL A 12 -13.48 2.93 16.08
N SER A 13 -13.89 1.67 16.02
CA SER A 13 -14.12 0.82 17.20
C SER A 13 -12.84 0.32 17.87
N SER A 14 -11.80 0.04 17.08
CA SER A 14 -10.55 -0.57 17.53
C SER A 14 -9.41 -0.29 16.56
N LEU A 15 -8.17 -0.44 17.00
CA LEU A 15 -6.99 -0.32 16.14
C LEU A 15 -7.01 -1.35 14.99
N GLU A 16 -7.54 -2.55 15.25
CA GLU A 16 -7.64 -3.61 14.24
C GLU A 16 -8.72 -3.33 13.19
N MET A 17 -9.65 -2.43 13.48
CA MET A 17 -10.74 -2.02 12.59
C MET A 17 -11.40 -3.26 11.96
N SER A 18 -12.00 -4.11 12.79
CA SER A 18 -12.59 -5.38 12.34
C SER A 18 -13.65 -5.18 11.26
N ASN A 19 -14.39 -4.07 11.32
CA ASN A 19 -15.35 -3.64 10.32
C ASN A 19 -14.67 -2.85 9.17
N HIS A 20 -14.89 -3.28 7.94
CA HIS A 20 -14.33 -2.65 6.74
C HIS A 20 -14.87 -1.22 6.53
N ASN A 21 -16.14 -0.97 6.88
CA ASN A 21 -16.78 0.34 6.73
C ASN A 21 -16.07 1.45 7.53
N GLU A 22 -15.40 1.10 8.63
CA GLU A 22 -14.66 2.06 9.46
C GLU A 22 -13.28 2.42 8.87
N ARG A 23 -12.78 1.65 7.89
CA ARG A 23 -11.42 1.81 7.33
C ARG A 23 -11.33 2.88 6.24
N SER A 24 -12.40 3.08 5.47
CA SER A 24 -12.39 3.99 4.32
C SER A 24 -12.03 5.42 4.73
N LEU A 25 -12.64 5.93 5.82
CA LEU A 25 -12.38 7.29 6.32
C LEU A 25 -10.90 7.52 6.75
N PRO A 26 -10.29 6.68 7.62
CA PRO A 26 -8.87 6.77 7.93
C PRO A 26 -7.96 6.73 6.69
N LEU A 27 -8.28 5.89 5.70
CA LEU A 27 -7.48 5.76 4.48
C LEU A 27 -7.59 7.01 3.60
N PHE A 28 -8.78 7.58 3.42
CA PHE A 28 -8.95 8.86 2.71
C PHE A 28 -8.18 10.00 3.40
N ILE A 29 -8.19 10.06 4.73
CA ILE A 29 -7.38 11.03 5.47
C ILE A 29 -5.89 10.81 5.17
N THR A 30 -5.44 9.56 5.08
CA THR A 30 -4.05 9.23 4.73
C THR A 30 -3.70 9.68 3.31
N VAL A 31 -4.60 9.50 2.33
CA VAL A 31 -4.42 10.04 0.97
C VAL A 31 -4.21 11.55 1.00
N ILE A 32 -5.04 12.29 1.73
CA ILE A 32 -4.91 13.76 1.83
C ILE A 32 -3.54 14.15 2.40
N TRP A 33 -3.10 13.50 3.48
CA TRP A 33 -1.80 13.79 4.08
C TRP A 33 -0.63 13.44 3.17
N MET A 34 -0.70 12.30 2.47
CA MET A 34 0.35 11.90 1.52
C MET A 34 0.40 12.82 0.31
N SER A 35 -0.74 13.22 -0.24
CA SER A 35 -0.80 14.20 -1.34
C SER A 35 -0.26 15.57 -0.92
N LEU A 36 -0.55 16.01 0.31
CA LEU A 36 0.04 17.24 0.84
C LEU A 36 1.56 17.13 0.98
N GLY A 37 2.06 16.01 1.53
CA GLY A 37 3.49 15.74 1.63
C GLY A 37 4.18 15.71 0.26
N PHE A 38 3.55 15.05 -0.72
CA PHE A 38 4.02 15.02 -2.11
C PHE A 38 4.11 16.43 -2.71
N TYR A 39 3.08 17.26 -2.51
CA TYR A 39 3.08 18.65 -2.99
C TYR A 39 4.22 19.46 -2.34
N MET A 40 4.44 19.32 -1.04
CA MET A 40 5.52 20.01 -0.32
C MET A 40 6.91 19.57 -0.79
N LEU A 41 7.08 18.30 -1.18
CA LEU A 41 8.35 17.75 -1.64
C LEU A 41 8.60 17.92 -3.15
N ASN A 42 7.66 18.52 -3.90
CA ASN A 42 7.72 18.57 -5.36
C ASN A 42 9.00 19.22 -5.91
N SER A 43 9.58 20.20 -5.20
CA SER A 43 10.86 20.84 -5.59
C SER A 43 12.06 19.91 -5.48
N VAL A 44 12.08 19.02 -4.48
CA VAL A 44 13.14 18.02 -4.27
C VAL A 44 12.94 16.84 -5.24
N LEU A 45 11.70 16.40 -5.43
CA LEU A 45 11.33 15.28 -6.30
C LEU A 45 11.57 15.56 -7.78
N PHE A 46 11.78 16.82 -8.18
CA PHE A 46 12.17 17.19 -9.54
C PHE A 46 13.44 16.46 -10.01
N TYR A 47 14.41 16.25 -9.11
CA TYR A 47 15.68 15.58 -9.43
C TYR A 47 15.64 14.06 -9.21
N ALA A 48 14.53 13.51 -8.71
CA ALA A 48 14.39 12.11 -8.35
C ALA A 48 13.11 11.51 -8.95
N THR A 49 13.07 11.42 -10.29
CA THR A 49 11.92 10.97 -11.09
C THR A 49 11.33 9.64 -10.62
N ILE A 50 12.18 8.65 -10.29
CA ILE A 50 11.74 7.33 -9.81
C ILE A 50 11.06 7.42 -8.45
N LEU A 51 11.61 8.21 -7.52
CA LEU A 51 11.01 8.42 -6.21
C LEU A 51 9.68 9.17 -6.34
N LYS A 52 9.58 10.10 -7.30
CA LYS A 52 8.33 10.78 -7.61
C LYS A 52 7.26 9.81 -8.12
N ALA A 53 7.63 8.88 -9.01
CA ALA A 53 6.72 7.85 -9.52
C ALA A 53 6.23 6.90 -8.42
N GLU A 54 7.15 6.45 -7.56
CA GLU A 54 6.82 5.60 -6.40
C GLU A 54 5.83 6.28 -5.45
N LEU A 55 6.05 7.56 -5.11
CA LEU A 55 5.12 8.28 -4.24
C LEU A 55 3.73 8.44 -4.86
N ILE A 56 3.65 8.65 -6.18
CA ILE A 56 2.39 8.69 -6.91
C ILE A 56 1.71 7.30 -6.85
N GLY A 57 2.46 6.23 -7.08
CA GLY A 57 2.00 4.84 -6.99
C GLY A 57 1.42 4.53 -5.61
N ALA A 58 2.13 4.92 -4.55
CA ALA A 58 1.71 4.70 -3.17
C ALA A 58 0.42 5.48 -2.83
N ILE A 59 0.27 6.71 -3.31
CA ILE A 59 -0.96 7.49 -3.17
C ILE A 59 -2.13 6.80 -3.88
N LEU A 60 -1.92 6.30 -5.10
CA LEU A 60 -2.93 5.57 -5.87
C LEU A 60 -3.33 4.27 -5.17
N ILE A 61 -2.36 3.51 -4.66
CA ILE A 61 -2.55 2.30 -3.86
C ILE A 61 -3.49 2.56 -2.68
N ILE A 62 -3.22 3.61 -1.88
CA ILE A 62 -4.03 3.90 -0.69
C ILE A 62 -5.40 4.44 -1.08
N LEU A 63 -5.50 5.23 -2.15
CA LEU A 63 -6.78 5.71 -2.67
C LEU A 63 -7.68 4.54 -3.12
N ILE A 64 -7.14 3.62 -3.91
CA ILE A 64 -7.84 2.42 -4.36
C ILE A 64 -8.22 1.55 -3.15
N ALA A 65 -7.31 1.39 -2.19
CA ALA A 65 -7.60 0.66 -0.96
C ALA A 65 -8.72 1.32 -0.13
N ALA A 66 -8.79 2.65 -0.07
CA ALA A 66 -9.86 3.38 0.61
C ALA A 66 -11.24 3.14 -0.03
N ILE A 67 -11.28 3.07 -1.37
CA ILE A 67 -12.49 2.79 -2.15
C ILE A 67 -12.92 1.33 -1.94
N ILE A 68 -12.01 0.37 -2.13
CA ILE A 68 -12.30 -1.07 -1.96
C ILE A 68 -12.75 -1.35 -0.53
N SER A 69 -12.12 -0.72 0.47
CA SER A 69 -12.43 -0.92 1.89
C SER A 69 -13.86 -0.51 2.27
N LYS A 70 -14.58 0.25 1.42
CA LYS A 70 -16.00 0.55 1.62
C LYS A 70 -16.90 -0.67 1.37
N PHE A 71 -16.45 -1.64 0.57
CA PHE A 71 -17.23 -2.80 0.17
C PHE A 71 -16.64 -4.12 0.64
N TRP A 72 -15.31 -4.19 0.82
CA TRP A 72 -14.62 -5.43 1.12
C TRP A 72 -13.33 -5.23 1.92
N LYS A 73 -13.07 -6.12 2.88
CA LYS A 73 -11.94 -6.05 3.80
C LYS A 73 -10.62 -6.51 3.14
N ILE A 74 -10.07 -5.71 2.24
CA ILE A 74 -8.77 -5.98 1.61
C ILE A 74 -7.61 -5.92 2.61
N SER A 75 -6.57 -6.72 2.40
CA SER A 75 -5.38 -6.72 3.24
C SER A 75 -4.41 -5.58 2.86
N LEU A 76 -4.43 -4.51 3.65
CA LEU A 76 -3.55 -3.34 3.45
C LEU A 76 -2.06 -3.69 3.58
N HIS A 77 -1.72 -4.67 4.42
CA HIS A 77 -0.33 -5.12 4.60
C HIS A 77 0.19 -5.80 3.33
N LEU A 78 -0.63 -6.65 2.72
CA LEU A 78 -0.26 -7.35 1.51
C LEU A 78 -0.25 -6.40 0.31
N LEU A 79 -1.15 -5.44 0.29
CA LEU A 79 -1.15 -4.33 -0.68
C LEU A 79 0.14 -3.49 -0.60
N GLY A 80 0.60 -3.16 0.61
CA GLY A 80 1.87 -2.45 0.80
C GLY A 80 3.10 -3.25 0.34
N ILE A 81 3.29 -4.48 0.83
CA ILE A 81 4.44 -5.30 0.41
C ILE A 81 4.36 -5.70 -1.07
N GLY A 82 3.16 -5.84 -1.62
CA GLY A 82 2.93 -6.00 -3.05
C GLY A 82 3.46 -4.82 -3.84
N GLY A 83 3.16 -3.59 -3.39
CA GLY A 83 3.74 -2.38 -3.97
C GLY A 83 5.27 -2.40 -3.98
N VAL A 84 5.90 -2.74 -2.86
CA VAL A 84 7.37 -2.85 -2.76
C VAL A 84 7.93 -3.88 -3.76
N VAL A 85 7.29 -5.04 -3.90
CA VAL A 85 7.67 -6.03 -4.91
C VAL A 85 7.51 -5.47 -6.33
N GLY A 86 6.41 -4.75 -6.61
CA GLY A 86 6.19 -4.06 -7.88
C GLY A 86 7.30 -3.06 -8.22
N VAL A 87 7.72 -2.26 -7.24
CA VAL A 87 8.86 -1.33 -7.37
C VAL A 87 10.15 -2.08 -7.72
N PHE A 88 10.47 -3.17 -7.02
CA PHE A 88 11.69 -3.93 -7.32
C PHE A 88 11.65 -4.65 -8.66
N ILE A 89 10.48 -5.10 -9.12
CA ILE A 89 10.32 -5.61 -10.49
C ILE A 89 10.62 -4.50 -11.49
N ALA A 90 10.04 -3.30 -11.32
CA ALA A 90 10.26 -2.18 -12.21
C ALA A 90 11.75 -1.76 -12.24
N LEU A 91 12.38 -1.64 -11.07
CA LEU A 91 13.80 -1.30 -10.96
C LEU A 91 14.71 -2.35 -11.60
N GLN A 92 14.39 -3.64 -11.44
CA GLN A 92 15.14 -4.71 -12.09
C GLN A 92 15.03 -4.63 -13.62
N ILE A 93 13.89 -4.18 -14.16
CA ILE A 93 13.68 -4.00 -15.60
C ILE A 93 14.42 -2.75 -16.11
N ILE A 94 14.34 -1.62 -15.39
CA ILE A 94 14.88 -0.32 -15.83
C ILE A 94 16.40 -0.25 -15.64
N GLN A 95 16.91 -0.66 -14.48
CA GLN A 95 18.31 -0.47 -14.07
C GLN A 95 19.06 -1.80 -13.82
N GLY A 96 18.33 -2.87 -13.49
CA GLY A 96 18.93 -4.13 -13.06
C GLY A 96 19.54 -4.06 -11.66
N GLY A 97 20.25 -5.12 -11.26
CA GLY A 97 21.04 -5.15 -10.02
C GLY A 97 20.27 -5.35 -8.71
N VAL A 98 18.94 -5.48 -8.73
CA VAL A 98 18.09 -5.63 -7.53
C VAL A 98 17.44 -7.00 -7.38
N LEU A 99 17.82 -7.98 -8.22
CA LEU A 99 17.23 -9.33 -8.24
C LEU A 99 17.22 -10.03 -6.87
N TYR A 100 18.31 -9.98 -6.11
CA TYR A 100 18.37 -10.61 -4.79
C TYR A 100 17.41 -9.95 -3.78
N LEU A 101 17.26 -8.62 -3.89
CA LEU A 101 16.33 -7.87 -3.05
C LEU A 101 14.87 -8.18 -3.43
N LEU A 102 14.58 -8.30 -4.73
CA LEU A 102 13.28 -8.75 -5.23
C LEU A 102 12.90 -10.13 -4.67
N LEU A 103 13.81 -11.11 -4.77
CA LEU A 103 13.58 -12.47 -4.25
C LEU A 103 13.35 -12.46 -2.73
N LEU A 104 14.11 -11.65 -1.99
CA LEU A 104 13.93 -11.50 -0.55
C LEU A 104 12.54 -10.95 -0.19
N PHE A 105 12.06 -9.93 -0.90
CA PHE A 105 10.75 -9.34 -0.64
C PHE A 105 9.59 -10.22 -1.10
N ILE A 106 9.77 -11.05 -2.13
CA ILE A 106 8.81 -12.12 -2.47
C ILE A 106 8.72 -13.15 -1.33
N LEU A 107 9.84 -13.54 -0.73
CA LEU A 107 9.82 -14.43 0.42
C LEU A 107 9.10 -13.78 1.62
N PHE A 108 9.41 -12.52 1.92
CA PHE A 108 8.74 -11.78 3.00
C PHE A 108 7.25 -11.58 2.75
N SER A 109 6.81 -11.38 1.50
CA SER A 109 5.39 -11.27 1.18
C SER A 109 4.65 -12.59 1.43
N GLY A 110 5.28 -13.73 1.14
CA GLY A 110 4.76 -15.06 1.48
C GLY A 110 4.59 -15.25 2.99
N ILE A 111 5.64 -14.96 3.77
CA ILE A 111 5.61 -15.06 5.24
C ILE A 111 4.53 -14.15 5.83
N LEU A 112 4.45 -12.90 5.36
CA LEU A 112 3.45 -11.94 5.80
C LEU A 112 2.02 -12.40 5.43
N GLY A 113 1.83 -12.97 4.25
CA GLY A 113 0.57 -13.55 3.80
C GLY A 113 0.08 -14.65 4.73
N VAL A 114 0.94 -15.62 5.05
CA VAL A 114 0.63 -16.72 5.98
C VAL A 114 0.29 -16.16 7.35
N ALA A 115 1.08 -15.24 7.89
CA ALA A 115 0.83 -14.65 9.21
C ALA A 115 -0.54 -13.94 9.30
N ARG A 116 -0.99 -13.27 8.23
CA ARG A 116 -2.31 -12.61 8.21
C ARG A 116 -3.49 -13.59 8.15
N ILE A 117 -3.30 -14.74 7.51
CA ILE A 117 -4.31 -15.81 7.46
C ILE A 117 -4.35 -16.56 8.79
N ASP A 118 -3.19 -16.89 9.36
CA ASP A 118 -3.07 -17.60 10.63
C ASP A 118 -3.66 -16.82 11.81
N GLN A 119 -3.46 -15.50 11.84
CA GLN A 119 -4.11 -14.58 12.79
C GLN A 119 -5.63 -14.45 12.57
N LYS A 120 -6.21 -15.14 11.58
CA LYS A 120 -7.63 -15.05 11.17
C LYS A 120 -8.07 -13.61 10.84
N ALA A 121 -7.11 -12.72 10.57
CA ALA A 121 -7.38 -11.33 10.27
C ALA A 121 -7.95 -11.18 8.85
N HIS A 122 -7.51 -12.04 7.93
CA HIS A 122 -7.88 -12.03 6.52
C HIS A 122 -8.02 -13.44 5.95
N ASN A 123 -8.78 -13.58 4.86
CA ASN A 123 -8.83 -14.81 4.08
C ASN A 123 -7.84 -14.78 2.90
N HIS A 124 -7.66 -15.94 2.25
CA HIS A 124 -6.76 -16.09 1.09
C HIS A 124 -7.03 -15.08 -0.02
N ALA A 125 -8.30 -14.87 -0.40
CA ALA A 125 -8.66 -13.92 -1.46
C ALA A 125 -8.25 -12.48 -1.11
N GLN A 126 -8.49 -12.03 0.13
CA GLN A 126 -8.12 -10.70 0.60
C GLN A 126 -6.60 -10.47 0.59
N VAL A 127 -5.83 -11.53 0.88
CA VAL A 127 -4.36 -11.53 0.83
C VAL A 127 -3.86 -11.45 -0.60
N TYR A 128 -4.32 -12.35 -1.49
CA TYR A 128 -3.87 -12.38 -2.88
C TYR A 128 -4.27 -11.15 -3.67
N VAL A 129 -5.53 -10.70 -3.54
CA VAL A 129 -6.00 -9.49 -4.22
C VAL A 129 -5.26 -8.25 -3.72
N GLY A 130 -5.01 -8.17 -2.39
CA GLY A 130 -4.17 -7.11 -1.82
C GLY A 130 -2.80 -7.08 -2.47
N PHE A 131 -2.09 -8.21 -2.44
CA PHE A 131 -0.74 -8.33 -2.99
C PHE A 131 -0.68 -7.98 -4.47
N LEU A 132 -1.53 -8.60 -5.30
CA LEU A 132 -1.52 -8.40 -6.74
C LEU A 132 -1.87 -6.96 -7.14
N LEU A 133 -2.84 -6.33 -6.46
CA LEU A 133 -3.15 -4.92 -6.71
C LEU A 133 -1.96 -4.02 -6.41
N GLY A 134 -1.29 -4.24 -5.27
CA GLY A 134 -0.08 -3.49 -4.93
C GLY A 134 1.00 -3.62 -5.99
N VAL A 135 1.33 -4.86 -6.40
CA VAL A 135 2.32 -5.14 -7.45
C VAL A 135 1.96 -4.42 -8.74
N CYS A 136 0.73 -4.59 -9.21
CA CYS A 136 0.31 -4.04 -10.51
C CYS A 136 0.32 -2.52 -10.52
N ILE A 137 -0.12 -1.86 -9.46
CA ILE A 137 -0.19 -0.39 -9.42
C ILE A 137 1.21 0.22 -9.41
N GLU A 138 2.11 -0.24 -8.53
CA GLU A 138 3.49 0.29 -8.51
C GLU A 138 4.24 -0.03 -9.80
N LEU A 139 4.18 -1.29 -10.25
CA LEU A 139 4.85 -1.69 -11.48
C LEU A 139 4.39 -0.85 -12.68
N ALA A 140 3.07 -0.68 -12.85
CA ALA A 140 2.54 0.13 -13.93
C ALA A 140 2.93 1.61 -13.78
N THR A 141 2.87 2.16 -12.57
CA THR A 141 3.21 3.56 -12.31
C THR A 141 4.67 3.85 -12.66
N LEU A 142 5.60 3.00 -12.22
CA LEU A 142 7.03 3.19 -12.49
C LEU A 142 7.43 2.93 -13.95
N LEU A 143 6.73 2.05 -14.67
CA LEU A 143 7.04 1.76 -16.08
C LEU A 143 6.45 2.77 -17.07
N ILE A 144 5.35 3.43 -16.70
CA ILE A 144 4.66 4.42 -17.56
C ILE A 144 5.22 5.83 -17.36
N TYR A 145 5.71 6.13 -16.15
CA TYR A 145 6.23 7.44 -15.78
C TYR A 145 7.62 7.71 -16.34
#